data_AF-A0A929SG76-F1
#
_entry.id   AF-A0A929SG76-F1
#
_cell.length_a   1.000
_cell.length_b   1.000
_cell.length_c   1.000
_cell.angle_alpha   90.00
_cell.angle_beta   90.00
_cell.angle_gamma   90.00
#
_symmetry.space_group_name_H-M   'P 1'
#
loop_
_entity.id
_entity.type
_entity.pdbx_description
1 polymer ?
#
loop_
_entity_poly.entity_id
_entity_poly.type
_entity_poly.pdbx_seq_one_letter_code
_entity_poly.pdbx_strand_id
1 'polypeptide(L)'
;GILKISALETRTFKVDYITSIREGTAVTKSSVDSAPTKVDDSDDKENKEDNKITTKEKFDFWEKISEEITSVLNNGTEKYVAVAPIINQNAGLVTVTAMKSQIARVDRYLSGMQKRLSRQVLLDVNIISVELNNEYTTGIDWSKFQLGFNTYVGGDPTKLSGYHIDNGNRGKASDTHGTWTIGANLNFNIDGLINFLETKGKTKIISSPKVTTMNNQPAIISVGDTINYVLKSTTTGDYQGGDTQSDDQYSIFVGILLNILPEISDDNRIMLRINPSLSSLKYAEDNVRTNNRREIAPDTLQKKLSSVVWVDDGDTVILGGLIGATKSKDNTRVPVLAEIPLIGNLFKSTADVLRTSELIFVVTPHIIDNTGAPLATSLKELGYSKSIYENE
;
A
#
# COMPACT_ATOMS: atom_id res chain seq x y z
N GLY A 1 -30.49 -3.71 58.32
CA GLY A 1 -30.10 -4.26 57.01
C GLY A 1 -30.51 -3.27 55.94
N ILE A 2 -29.63 -2.95 55.00
CA ILE A 2 -29.95 -2.02 53.90
C ILE A 2 -30.67 -2.83 52.82
N LEU A 3 -31.93 -2.49 52.53
CA LEU A 3 -32.71 -3.11 51.46
C LEU A 3 -32.15 -2.61 50.11
N LYS A 4 -31.54 -3.51 49.34
CA LYS A 4 -31.01 -3.20 48.01
C LYS A 4 -32.07 -3.61 46.98
N ILE A 5 -32.83 -2.64 46.46
CA ILE A 5 -33.81 -2.86 45.39
C ILE A 5 -33.04 -2.84 44.07
N SER A 6 -32.97 -3.98 43.38
CA SER A 6 -32.39 -4.11 42.04
C SER A 6 -33.51 -4.39 41.04
N ALA A 7 -33.76 -3.47 40.11
CA ALA A 7 -34.69 -3.66 39.00
C ALA A 7 -33.93 -4.05 37.73
N LEU A 8 -34.59 -4.83 36.87
CA LEU A 8 -34.12 -5.08 35.51
C LEU A 8 -34.44 -3.86 34.65
N GLU A 9 -33.51 -3.52 33.77
CA GLU A 9 -33.64 -2.43 32.81
C GLU A 9 -33.33 -2.98 31.42
N THR A 10 -34.01 -2.46 30.41
CA THR A 10 -33.76 -2.77 29.00
C THR A 10 -33.14 -1.54 28.35
N ARG A 11 -31.96 -1.68 27.74
CA ARG A 11 -31.29 -0.60 27.03
C ARG A 11 -30.85 -1.07 25.65
N THR A 12 -31.08 -0.21 24.66
CA THR A 12 -30.61 -0.40 23.28
C THR A 12 -29.40 0.47 23.03
N PHE A 13 -28.35 -0.15 22.49
CA PHE A 13 -27.09 0.48 22.08
C PHE A 13 -27.03 0.52 20.56
N LYS A 14 -26.53 1.62 20.00
CA LYS A 14 -26.23 1.76 18.58
C LYS A 14 -24.75 1.48 18.35
N VAL A 15 -24.45 0.59 17.42
CA VAL A 15 -23.09 0.22 17.03
C VAL A 15 -22.95 0.48 15.53
N ASP A 16 -22.17 1.51 15.21
CA ASP A 16 -21.91 1.89 13.82
C ASP A 16 -20.78 1.02 13.26
N TYR A 17 -21.14 -0.11 12.66
CA TYR A 17 -20.21 -1.02 11.99
C TYR A 17 -20.83 -1.66 10.74
N ILE A 18 -20.07 -1.74 9.65
CA ILE A 18 -20.56 -2.32 8.39
C ILE A 18 -20.80 -3.82 8.55
N THR A 19 -21.92 -4.34 8.05
CA THR A 19 -22.28 -5.78 8.12
C THR A 19 -21.50 -6.65 7.13
N SER A 20 -20.58 -6.05 6.37
CA SER A 20 -19.80 -6.74 5.35
C SER A 20 -18.82 -7.72 6.00
N ILE A 21 -18.93 -8.99 5.62
CA ILE A 21 -17.83 -9.95 5.74
C ILE A 21 -16.80 -9.58 4.69
N ARG A 22 -15.59 -9.25 5.13
CA ARG A 22 -14.46 -9.01 4.22
C ARG A 22 -13.52 -10.21 4.28
N GLU A 23 -13.29 -10.80 3.11
CA GLU A 23 -12.32 -11.88 2.92
C GLU A 23 -11.10 -11.31 2.21
N GLY A 24 -9.98 -11.25 2.92
CA GLY A 24 -8.67 -10.98 2.33
C GLY A 24 -8.00 -12.31 1.97
N THR A 25 -7.72 -12.56 0.70
CA THR A 25 -6.86 -13.69 0.31
C THR A 25 -5.46 -13.15 0.03
N ALA A 26 -4.52 -13.38 0.95
CA ALA A 26 -3.10 -13.18 0.69
C ALA A 26 -2.54 -14.46 0.06
N VAL A 27 -2.15 -14.37 -1.21
CA VAL A 27 -1.43 -15.45 -1.89
C VAL A 27 0.04 -15.09 -1.88
N THR A 28 0.81 -15.65 -0.95
CA THR A 28 2.27 -15.49 -0.92
C THR A 28 2.87 -16.59 -1.78
N LYS A 29 3.23 -16.24 -3.02
CA LYS A 29 4.09 -17.08 -3.87
C LYS A 29 5.54 -16.69 -3.60
N SER A 30 6.22 -17.41 -2.71
CA SER A 30 7.67 -17.28 -2.56
C SER A 30 8.32 -18.37 -3.39
N SER A 31 8.69 -18.05 -4.63
CA SER A 31 9.58 -18.90 -5.42
C SER A 31 11.02 -18.58 -5.01
N VAL A 32 11.63 -19.49 -4.26
CA VAL A 32 13.08 -19.60 -4.15
C VAL A 32 13.49 -21.00 -4.57
N ASP A 33 13.05 -21.43 -5.75
CA ASP A 33 13.79 -22.43 -6.50
C ASP A 33 13.44 -22.32 -7.99
N SER A 34 14.43 -21.98 -8.80
CA SER A 34 14.36 -22.03 -10.26
C SER A 34 14.88 -23.40 -10.69
N ALA A 35 14.08 -24.45 -10.49
CA ALA A 35 14.39 -25.75 -11.08
C ALA A 35 13.68 -25.86 -12.44
N PRO A 36 14.39 -25.98 -13.57
CA PRO A 36 13.76 -26.19 -14.87
C PRO A 36 13.20 -27.62 -14.94
N THR A 37 11.92 -27.78 -15.29
CA THR A 37 11.32 -29.09 -15.56
C THR A 37 11.29 -29.38 -17.06
N LYS A 38 11.67 -30.62 -17.40
CA LYS A 38 11.79 -31.13 -18.77
C LYS A 38 10.43 -31.68 -19.23
N VAL A 39 10.05 -31.35 -20.46
CA VAL A 39 8.81 -31.85 -21.10
C VAL A 39 9.09 -33.23 -21.68
N ASP A 40 9.04 -34.28 -20.87
CA ASP A 40 8.64 -35.65 -21.26
C ASP A 40 8.67 -36.56 -20.01
N ASP A 41 7.54 -36.71 -19.31
CA ASP A 41 7.18 -37.99 -18.66
C ASP A 41 5.71 -37.95 -18.24
N SER A 42 4.91 -38.73 -18.97
CA SER A 42 3.55 -39.10 -18.63
C SER A 42 3.59 -40.26 -17.64
N ASP A 43 3.34 -39.97 -16.35
CA ASP A 43 2.48 -40.78 -15.47
C ASP A 43 2.53 -40.29 -14.01
N ASP A 44 1.35 -40.24 -13.40
CA ASP A 44 1.05 -40.28 -11.96
C ASP A 44 1.99 -39.59 -10.97
N LYS A 45 1.69 -38.32 -10.60
CA LYS A 45 1.84 -37.81 -9.22
C LYS A 45 0.81 -36.74 -8.85
N GLU A 46 -0.21 -37.20 -8.14
CA GLU A 46 -0.91 -36.44 -7.11
C GLU A 46 0.13 -35.83 -6.13
N ASN A 47 -0.06 -34.55 -5.77
CA ASN A 47 0.75 -33.76 -4.82
C ASN A 47 2.18 -33.37 -5.23
N LYS A 48 2.29 -32.23 -5.93
CA LYS A 48 3.42 -31.29 -5.79
C LYS A 48 3.00 -29.85 -6.17
N GLU A 49 2.08 -29.29 -5.39
CA GLU A 49 1.93 -27.83 -5.31
C GLU A 49 3.00 -27.26 -4.39
N ASP A 50 4.26 -27.27 -4.84
CA ASP A 50 5.35 -26.68 -4.06
C ASP A 50 5.20 -25.15 -4.05
N ASN A 51 4.95 -24.61 -2.85
CA ASN A 51 5.03 -23.20 -2.44
C ASN A 51 3.89 -22.24 -2.85
N LYS A 52 2.63 -22.61 -2.56
CA LYS A 52 1.50 -21.66 -2.50
C LYS A 52 0.92 -21.58 -1.09
N ILE A 53 1.40 -20.64 -0.27
CA ILE A 53 0.75 -20.33 1.01
C ILE A 53 -0.41 -19.38 0.72
N THR A 54 -1.64 -19.88 0.89
CA THR A 54 -2.87 -19.09 0.77
C THR A 54 -3.39 -18.81 2.17
N THR A 55 -3.25 -17.57 2.65
CA THR A 55 -3.85 -17.14 3.92
C THR A 55 -5.17 -16.43 3.60
N LYS A 56 -6.29 -17.04 4.00
CA LYS A 56 -7.61 -16.39 3.95
C LYS A 56 -7.89 -15.77 5.32
N GLU A 57 -7.93 -14.45 5.38
CA GLU A 57 -8.36 -13.70 6.55
C GLU A 57 -9.84 -13.31 6.36
N LYS A 58 -10.75 -13.95 7.12
CA LYS A 58 -12.17 -13.58 7.20
C LYS A 58 -12.37 -12.77 8.48
N PHE A 59 -12.89 -11.55 8.35
CA PHE A 59 -13.32 -10.75 9.50
C PHE A 59 -14.85 -10.61 9.50
N ASP A 60 -15.50 -11.15 10.53
CA ASP A 60 -16.93 -10.98 10.81
C ASP A 60 -17.11 -10.44 12.23
N PHE A 61 -17.42 -9.15 12.32
CA PHE A 61 -17.59 -8.45 13.60
C PHE A 61 -18.79 -8.98 14.39
N TRP A 62 -19.89 -9.30 13.71
CA TRP A 62 -21.16 -9.60 14.37
C TRP A 62 -21.26 -11.07 14.81
N GLU A 63 -20.40 -11.94 14.29
CA GLU A 63 -20.37 -13.37 14.61
C GLU A 63 -20.14 -13.62 16.11
N LYS A 64 -19.21 -12.88 16.75
CA LYS A 64 -18.78 -13.13 18.15
C LYS A 64 -19.35 -12.16 19.18
N ILE A 65 -19.92 -11.04 18.75
CA ILE A 65 -20.31 -9.95 19.66
C ILE A 65 -21.38 -10.37 20.69
N SER A 66 -22.27 -11.32 20.35
CA SER A 66 -23.28 -11.82 21.27
C SER A 66 -22.66 -12.55 22.47
N GLU A 67 -21.66 -13.40 22.20
CA GLU A 67 -20.93 -14.19 23.21
C GLU A 67 -20.07 -13.28 24.10
N GLU A 68 -19.41 -12.30 23.49
CA GLU A 68 -18.60 -11.31 24.19
C GLU A 68 -19.45 -10.46 25.14
N ILE A 69 -20.59 -9.92 24.66
CA ILE A 69 -21.50 -9.15 25.50
C ILE A 69 -22.07 -10.00 26.63
N THR A 70 -22.46 -11.25 26.36
CA THR A 70 -22.96 -12.17 27.38
C THR A 70 -21.91 -12.43 28.47
N SER A 71 -20.64 -12.56 28.08
CA SER A 71 -19.52 -12.72 29.01
C SER A 71 -19.26 -11.45 29.84
N VAL A 72 -19.37 -10.26 29.24
CA VAL A 72 -19.25 -8.96 29.92
C VAL A 72 -20.41 -8.72 30.90
N LEU A 73 -21.61 -9.19 30.54
CA LEU A 73 -22.80 -9.14 31.39
C LEU A 73 -22.65 -10.03 32.62
N ASN A 74 -22.18 -11.27 32.44
CA ASN A 74 -22.16 -12.31 33.46
C ASN A 74 -20.74 -12.57 34.00
N ASN A 75 -20.24 -11.66 34.84
CA ASN A 75 -18.91 -11.80 35.47
C ASN A 75 -18.87 -12.72 36.70
N GLY A 76 -19.98 -13.39 37.03
CA GLY A 76 -20.11 -14.28 38.19
C GLY A 76 -20.32 -13.58 39.56
N THR A 77 -20.37 -12.25 39.62
CA THR A 77 -20.52 -11.51 40.89
C THR A 77 -21.98 -11.26 41.28
N GLU A 78 -22.89 -11.23 40.29
CA GLU A 78 -24.32 -11.03 40.52
C GLU A 78 -25.10 -12.35 40.53
N LYS A 79 -26.16 -12.41 41.35
CA LYS A 79 -27.09 -13.57 41.42
C LYS A 79 -27.93 -13.70 40.14
N TYR A 80 -28.16 -12.60 39.44
CA TYR A 80 -28.95 -12.60 38.22
C TYR A 80 -28.05 -12.85 37.02
N VAL A 81 -28.38 -13.90 36.27
CA VAL A 81 -27.75 -14.24 35.00
C VAL A 81 -28.54 -13.57 33.89
N ALA A 82 -27.89 -12.64 33.18
CA ALA A 82 -28.51 -11.95 32.05
C ALA A 82 -28.63 -12.89 30.84
N VAL A 83 -29.71 -12.72 30.09
CA VAL A 83 -29.97 -13.42 28.83
C VAL A 83 -29.11 -12.81 27.71
N ALA A 84 -28.83 -13.59 26.67
CA ALA A 84 -28.12 -13.12 25.48
C ALA A 84 -28.79 -11.87 24.87
N PRO A 85 -27.99 -10.92 24.35
CA PRO A 85 -28.51 -9.70 23.74
C PRO A 85 -29.27 -9.99 22.45
N ILE A 86 -30.26 -9.13 22.14
CA ILE A 86 -30.93 -9.14 20.84
C ILE A 86 -30.15 -8.21 19.91
N ILE A 87 -29.60 -8.77 18.83
CA ILE A 87 -28.77 -8.04 17.87
C ILE A 87 -29.52 -7.93 16.55
N ASN A 88 -29.72 -6.71 16.08
CA ASN A 88 -30.15 -6.41 14.72
C ASN A 88 -28.97 -5.81 13.96
N GLN A 89 -28.26 -6.66 13.22
CA GLN A 89 -27.05 -6.29 12.47
C GLN A 89 -27.36 -5.23 11.39
N ASN A 90 -28.50 -5.36 10.70
CA ASN A 90 -28.90 -4.43 9.63
C ASN A 90 -29.18 -3.02 10.16
N ALA A 91 -29.71 -2.93 11.39
CA ALA A 91 -29.97 -1.64 12.05
C ALA A 91 -28.78 -1.18 12.92
N GLY A 92 -27.73 -1.99 13.09
CA GLY A 92 -26.64 -1.73 14.01
C GLY A 92 -27.10 -1.61 15.47
N LEU A 93 -28.15 -2.33 15.87
CA LEU A 93 -28.76 -2.20 17.20
C LEU A 93 -28.47 -3.44 18.05
N VAL A 94 -28.05 -3.21 19.29
CA VAL A 94 -27.86 -4.24 20.30
C VAL A 94 -28.73 -3.92 21.51
N THR A 95 -29.72 -4.76 21.79
CA THR A 95 -30.65 -4.58 22.91
C THR A 95 -30.32 -5.56 24.02
N VAL A 96 -30.12 -5.02 25.22
CA VAL A 96 -29.69 -5.76 26.41
C VAL A 96 -30.71 -5.54 27.52
N THR A 97 -31.11 -6.61 28.19
CA THR A 97 -31.95 -6.55 29.39
C THR A 97 -31.19 -7.14 30.56
N ALA A 98 -30.84 -6.31 31.55
CA ALA A 98 -29.99 -6.72 32.67
C ALA A 98 -30.12 -5.77 33.88
N MET A 99 -29.41 -6.05 34.97
CA MET A 99 -29.28 -5.11 36.09
C MET A 99 -28.48 -3.87 35.68
N LYS A 100 -28.73 -2.73 36.34
CA LYS A 100 -28.03 -1.46 36.07
C LYS A 100 -26.49 -1.57 36.08
N SER A 101 -25.91 -2.37 36.98
CA SER A 101 -24.45 -2.61 37.02
C SER A 101 -23.94 -3.36 35.79
N GLN A 102 -24.73 -4.32 35.28
CA GLN A 102 -24.41 -5.12 34.10
C GLN A 102 -24.51 -4.27 32.83
N ILE A 103 -25.58 -3.48 32.70
CA ILE A 103 -25.75 -2.53 31.58
C ILE A 103 -24.60 -1.52 31.54
N ALA A 104 -24.17 -0.98 32.68
CA ALA A 104 -23.04 -0.06 32.74
C ALA A 104 -21.68 -0.70 32.37
N ARG A 105 -21.54 -2.03 32.48
CA ARG A 105 -20.36 -2.74 31.96
C ARG A 105 -20.39 -2.84 30.44
N VAL A 106 -21.55 -3.24 29.89
CA VAL A 106 -21.73 -3.34 28.44
C VAL A 106 -21.58 -1.97 27.78
N ASP A 107 -22.14 -0.92 28.36
CA ASP A 107 -22.00 0.47 27.89
C ASP A 107 -20.53 0.88 27.76
N ARG A 108 -19.71 0.61 28.78
CA ARG A 108 -18.25 0.88 28.74
C ARG A 108 -17.53 0.05 27.69
N TYR A 109 -17.86 -1.24 27.58
CA TYR A 109 -17.26 -2.14 26.60
C TYR A 109 -17.58 -1.71 25.16
N LEU A 110 -18.86 -1.51 24.85
CA LEU A 110 -19.32 -1.09 23.53
C LEU A 110 -18.79 0.30 23.17
N SER A 111 -18.79 1.25 24.10
CA SER A 111 -18.24 2.60 23.86
C SER A 111 -16.73 2.56 23.59
N GLY A 112 -15.97 1.75 24.33
CA GLY A 112 -14.53 1.57 24.10
C GLY A 112 -14.24 0.93 22.74
N MET A 113 -14.99 -0.11 22.39
CA MET A 113 -14.87 -0.77 21.09
C MET A 113 -15.24 0.17 19.93
N GLN A 114 -16.37 0.88 20.02
CA GLN A 114 -16.79 1.85 19.01
C GLN A 114 -15.76 2.97 18.87
N LYS A 115 -15.17 3.46 19.97
CA LYS A 115 -14.10 4.45 19.91
C LYS A 115 -12.88 3.93 19.14
N ARG A 116 -12.50 2.66 19.30
CA ARG A 116 -11.36 2.07 18.57
C ARG A 116 -11.66 1.83 17.09
N LEU A 117 -12.86 1.35 16.77
CA LEU A 117 -13.28 1.03 15.41
C LEU A 117 -13.62 2.27 14.57
N SER A 118 -14.10 3.35 15.20
CA SER A 118 -14.45 4.61 14.51
C SER A 118 -13.26 5.48 14.13
N ARG A 119 -12.04 5.14 14.58
CA ARG A 119 -10.83 5.87 14.19
C ARG A 119 -10.60 5.69 12.70
N GLN A 120 -10.16 6.75 12.04
CA GLN A 120 -9.86 6.77 10.61
C GLN A 120 -8.42 7.19 10.39
N VAL A 121 -7.85 6.73 9.28
CA VAL A 121 -6.52 7.10 8.82
C VAL A 121 -6.58 7.46 7.35
N LEU A 122 -6.03 8.62 7.01
CA LEU A 122 -5.68 9.01 5.66
C LEU A 122 -4.29 8.44 5.36
N LEU A 123 -4.15 7.74 4.25
CA LEU A 123 -2.91 7.15 3.79
C LEU A 123 -2.47 7.87 2.53
N ASP A 124 -1.30 8.48 2.56
CA ASP A 124 -0.61 9.04 1.40
C ASP A 124 0.50 8.08 1.00
N VAL A 125 0.41 7.51 -0.20
CA VAL A 125 1.41 6.58 -0.72
C VAL A 125 2.03 7.18 -1.97
N ASN A 126 3.35 7.26 -1.99
CA ASN A 126 4.12 7.77 -3.12
C ASN A 126 4.99 6.66 -3.70
N ILE A 127 4.85 6.45 -5.00
CA ILE A 127 5.62 5.47 -5.77
C ILE A 127 6.56 6.24 -6.68
N ILE A 128 7.86 6.18 -6.41
CA ILE A 128 8.88 6.97 -7.10
C ILE A 128 9.79 6.02 -7.87
N SER A 129 9.99 6.27 -9.16
CA SER A 129 10.99 5.58 -9.96
C SER A 129 12.20 6.47 -10.13
N VAL A 130 13.39 5.90 -9.96
CA VAL A 130 14.67 6.59 -10.18
C VAL A 130 15.45 5.81 -11.22
N GLU A 131 15.74 6.43 -12.36
CA GLU A 131 16.66 5.91 -13.36
C GLU A 131 18.08 6.33 -12.97
N LEU A 132 18.90 5.38 -12.51
CA LEU A 132 20.26 5.64 -12.04
C LEU A 132 21.19 5.96 -13.20
N ASN A 133 22.11 6.90 -12.99
CA ASN A 133 23.16 7.21 -13.96
C ASN A 133 24.13 6.02 -14.10
N ASN A 134 24.76 5.85 -15.27
CA ASN A 134 25.62 4.70 -15.63
C ASN A 134 26.80 4.45 -14.67
N GLU A 135 27.15 5.39 -13.79
CA GLU A 135 28.20 5.28 -12.78
C GLU A 135 27.74 4.52 -11.52
N TYR A 136 26.42 4.34 -11.33
CA TYR A 136 25.83 3.71 -10.15
C TYR A 136 25.16 2.38 -10.52
N THR A 137 25.80 1.26 -10.15
CA THR A 137 25.31 -0.10 -10.48
C THR A 137 24.76 -0.86 -9.28
N THR A 138 24.90 -0.33 -8.07
CA THR A 138 24.62 -1.05 -6.79
C THR A 138 23.34 -0.59 -6.08
N GLY A 139 22.56 0.34 -6.66
CA GLY A 139 21.35 0.89 -6.04
C GLY A 139 21.57 2.14 -5.19
N ILE A 140 20.49 2.68 -4.61
CA ILE A 140 20.53 3.86 -3.76
C ILE A 140 21.00 3.49 -2.34
N ASP A 141 22.07 4.16 -1.90
CA ASP A 141 22.58 4.05 -0.54
C ASP A 141 21.81 4.99 0.40
N TRP A 142 20.79 4.42 1.04
CA TRP A 142 19.90 5.12 1.97
C TRP A 142 20.61 5.66 3.22
N SER A 143 21.79 5.15 3.58
CA SER A 143 22.56 5.68 4.72
C SER A 143 23.06 7.12 4.50
N LYS A 144 23.13 7.55 3.24
CA LYS A 144 23.56 8.89 2.83
C LYS A 144 22.42 9.89 2.78
N PHE A 145 21.17 9.44 2.93
CA PHE A 145 20.03 10.32 3.07
C PHE A 145 20.00 10.89 4.49
N GLN A 146 20.27 12.19 4.63
CA GLN A 146 20.16 12.91 5.89
C GLN A 146 18.87 13.73 5.88
N LEU A 147 18.03 13.54 6.90
CA LEU A 147 16.84 14.37 7.09
C LEU A 147 17.30 15.82 7.34
N GLY A 148 16.86 16.75 6.49
CA GLY A 148 17.18 18.17 6.64
C GLY A 148 16.56 18.72 7.93
N PHE A 149 17.38 19.24 8.84
CA PHE A 149 16.91 19.88 10.06
C PHE A 149 16.47 21.32 9.75
N ASN A 150 15.17 21.61 9.86
CA ASN A 150 14.71 23.00 9.94
C ASN A 150 14.85 23.46 11.40
N THR A 151 15.99 24.04 11.75
CA THR A 151 16.19 24.66 13.07
C THR A 151 15.67 26.09 13.07
N TYR A 152 14.62 26.36 13.84
CA TYR A 152 14.15 27.73 14.07
C TYR A 152 14.99 28.37 15.16
N VAL A 153 15.76 29.40 14.79
CA VAL A 153 16.56 30.16 15.74
C VAL A 153 15.84 31.48 16.01
N GLY A 154 15.28 31.64 17.21
CA GLY A 154 14.67 32.89 17.67
C GLY A 154 13.13 32.96 17.71
N GLY A 155 12.43 31.82 17.64
CA GLY A 155 10.98 31.75 17.90
C GLY A 155 10.06 32.35 16.82
N ASP A 156 10.61 32.77 15.68
CA ASP A 156 9.85 33.27 14.52
C ASP A 156 9.76 32.17 13.44
N PRO A 157 8.58 31.55 13.22
CA PRO A 157 8.40 30.47 12.24
C PRO A 157 8.43 30.96 10.78
N THR A 158 8.55 32.27 10.53
CA THR A 158 8.54 32.84 9.17
C THR A 158 9.95 33.11 8.60
N LYS A 159 10.99 33.00 9.43
CA LYS A 159 12.39 33.24 9.01
C LYS A 159 13.14 31.92 8.89
N LEU A 160 13.16 31.39 7.67
CA LEU A 160 13.94 30.21 7.29
C LEU A 160 15.44 30.58 7.25
N SER A 161 16.22 30.19 8.26
CA SER A 161 17.68 30.19 8.19
C SER A 161 18.18 28.76 8.02
N GLY A 162 18.63 28.41 6.81
CA GLY A 162 19.33 27.16 6.55
C GLY A 162 20.73 27.21 7.17
N TYR A 163 20.89 26.62 8.36
CA TYR A 163 22.18 26.47 9.02
C TYR A 163 22.64 25.03 8.88
N HIS A 164 23.76 24.79 8.19
CA HIS A 164 24.41 23.48 8.13
C HIS A 164 25.27 23.30 9.38
N ILE A 165 25.00 22.26 10.18
CA ILE A 165 25.88 21.87 11.29
C ILE A 165 26.90 20.86 10.73
N ASP A 166 28.06 21.37 10.31
CA ASP A 166 29.22 20.52 10.05
C ASP A 166 29.75 19.97 11.38
N ASN A 167 29.76 18.66 11.53
CA ASN A 167 30.16 17.94 12.75
C ASN A 167 31.68 17.99 13.05
N GLY A 168 32.39 19.01 12.55
CA GLY A 168 33.84 19.14 12.59
C GLY A 168 34.39 20.42 13.20
N ASN A 169 33.56 21.42 13.56
CA ASN A 169 34.06 22.71 14.03
C ASN A 169 33.35 23.18 15.31
N ARG A 170 33.98 22.95 16.47
CA ARG A 170 33.54 23.51 17.77
C ARG A 170 33.91 24.99 17.84
N GLY A 171 33.14 25.84 17.17
CA GLY A 171 33.21 27.29 17.33
C GLY A 171 32.73 27.69 18.74
N LYS A 172 33.52 28.51 19.44
CA LYS A 172 33.19 29.04 20.77
C LYS A 172 32.00 30.01 20.65
N ALA A 173 30.87 29.67 21.25
CA ALA A 173 29.72 30.57 21.37
C ALA A 173 30.02 31.68 22.40
N SER A 174 29.78 32.94 22.03
CA SER A 174 29.89 34.11 22.90
C SER A 174 28.72 34.19 23.87
N ASP A 175 29.02 34.62 25.09
CA ASP A 175 28.21 34.55 26.31
C ASP A 175 27.05 35.58 26.37
N THR A 176 26.13 35.53 25.41
CA THR A 176 24.94 36.39 25.41
C THR A 176 23.78 35.69 26.11
N HIS A 177 23.45 36.16 27.31
CA HIS A 177 22.33 35.68 28.14
C HIS A 177 20.97 36.01 27.48
N GLY A 178 20.51 35.12 26.62
CA GLY A 178 19.15 35.05 26.12
C GLY A 178 18.81 33.58 25.93
N THR A 179 17.68 33.12 26.45
CA THR A 179 17.25 31.73 26.33
C THR A 179 17.06 31.38 24.86
N TRP A 180 18.02 30.67 24.27
CA TRP A 180 17.92 30.09 22.93
C TRP A 180 17.04 28.85 23.03
N THR A 181 15.77 28.96 22.66
CA THR A 181 14.94 27.78 22.40
C THR A 181 15.27 27.29 20.99
N ILE A 182 15.91 26.12 20.90
CA ILE A 182 16.12 25.43 19.63
C ILE A 182 14.94 24.47 19.48
N GLY A 183 13.95 24.88 18.69
CA GLY A 183 12.90 23.98 18.22
C GLY A 183 13.38 23.24 16.99
N ALA A 184 13.71 21.96 17.11
CA ALA A 184 13.98 21.09 15.97
C ALA A 184 12.71 20.29 15.67
N ASN A 185 11.99 20.64 14.61
CA ASN A 185 10.93 19.80 14.06
C ASN A 185 11.56 18.92 12.97
N LEU A 186 11.61 17.60 13.19
CA LEU A 186 12.08 16.62 12.23
C LEU A 186 10.99 16.31 11.21
N ASN A 187 10.68 17.25 10.33
CA ASN A 187 9.67 17.02 9.30
C ASN A 187 10.35 16.40 8.07
N PHE A 188 9.99 15.15 7.74
CA PHE A 188 10.37 14.55 6.46
C PHE A 188 9.78 15.42 5.32
N ASN A 189 10.64 15.91 4.43
CA ASN A 189 10.20 16.66 3.25
C ASN A 189 10.39 15.81 2.00
N ILE A 190 9.29 15.52 1.29
CA ILE A 190 9.29 14.81 0.00
C ILE A 190 10.19 15.52 -1.03
N ASP A 191 10.25 16.85 -1.01
CA ASP A 191 11.12 17.63 -1.90
C ASP A 191 12.60 17.38 -1.60
N GLY A 192 12.95 17.21 -0.31
CA GLY A 192 14.29 16.83 0.13
C GLY A 192 14.69 15.43 -0.31
N LEU A 193 13.73 14.48 -0.26
CA LEU A 193 13.93 13.14 -0.82
C LEU A 193 14.13 13.21 -2.33
N ILE A 194 13.26 13.91 -3.07
CA ILE A 194 13.36 14.05 -4.53
C ILE A 194 14.71 14.66 -4.91
N ASN A 195 15.14 15.74 -4.27
CA ASN A 195 16.43 16.37 -4.51
C ASN A 195 17.60 15.40 -4.26
N PHE A 196 17.56 14.61 -3.17
CA PHE A 196 18.57 13.59 -2.91
C PHE A 196 18.59 12.51 -4.01
N LEU A 197 17.41 12.03 -4.42
CA LEU A 197 17.28 11.02 -5.46
C LEU A 197 17.74 11.56 -6.82
N GLU A 198 17.52 12.85 -7.10
CA GLU A 198 18.02 13.55 -8.30
C GLU A 198 19.55 13.61 -8.35
N THR A 199 20.23 13.63 -7.20
CA THR A 199 21.70 13.50 -7.17
C THR A 199 22.21 12.13 -7.62
N LYS A 200 21.35 11.11 -7.61
CA LYS A 200 21.68 9.72 -7.99
C LYS A 200 21.24 9.36 -9.41
N GLY A 201 20.29 10.09 -9.96
CA GLY A 201 19.73 9.78 -11.28
C GLY A 201 18.52 10.65 -11.63
N LYS A 202 17.83 10.28 -12.71
CA LYS A 202 16.59 10.96 -13.11
C LYS A 202 15.42 10.40 -12.31
N THR A 203 14.74 11.26 -11.56
CA THR A 203 13.59 10.88 -10.74
C THR A 203 12.29 11.09 -11.52
N LYS A 204 11.31 10.23 -11.26
CA LYS A 204 9.95 10.36 -11.77
C LYS A 204 8.97 9.82 -10.75
N ILE A 205 8.02 10.65 -10.33
CA ILE A 205 6.87 10.17 -9.56
C ILE A 205 5.99 9.36 -10.51
N ILE A 206 5.80 8.08 -10.19
CA ILE A 206 4.95 7.17 -10.98
C ILE A 206 3.50 7.34 -10.56
N SER A 207 3.26 7.47 -9.25
CA SER A 207 1.91 7.64 -8.71
C SER A 207 1.93 8.10 -7.27
N SER A 208 0.88 8.81 -6.87
CA SER A 208 0.65 9.29 -5.50
C SER A 208 -0.78 8.99 -5.05
N PRO A 209 -1.19 7.71 -4.97
CA PRO A 209 -2.54 7.37 -4.53
C PRO A 209 -2.75 7.76 -3.06
N LYS A 210 -3.93 8.32 -2.78
CA LYS A 210 -4.37 8.63 -1.41
C LYS A 210 -5.68 7.92 -1.11
N VAL A 211 -5.82 7.40 0.11
CA VAL A 211 -7.05 6.75 0.55
C VAL A 211 -7.30 6.98 2.03
N THR A 212 -8.56 7.24 2.37
CA THR A 212 -9.01 7.26 3.76
C THR A 212 -9.66 5.93 4.08
N THR A 213 -9.28 5.30 5.18
CA THR A 213 -9.90 4.07 5.65
C THR A 213 -10.10 4.07 7.15
N MET A 214 -11.02 3.23 7.63
CA MET A 214 -11.25 3.03 9.06
C MET A 214 -10.20 2.09 9.64
N ASN A 215 -10.00 2.17 10.95
CA ASN A 215 -9.13 1.28 11.69
C ASN A 215 -9.54 -0.19 11.48
N ASN A 216 -8.55 -1.06 11.24
CA ASN A 216 -8.73 -2.47 10.92
C ASN A 216 -9.59 -2.74 9.67
N GLN A 217 -9.74 -1.76 8.76
CA GLN A 217 -10.43 -1.96 7.49
C GLN A 217 -9.44 -1.92 6.32
N PRO A 218 -9.36 -3.00 5.51
CA PRO A 218 -8.52 -3.00 4.33
C PRO A 218 -9.06 -2.03 3.28
N ALA A 219 -8.14 -1.31 2.65
CA ALA A 219 -8.38 -0.42 1.52
C ALA A 219 -7.66 -0.96 0.29
N ILE A 220 -8.37 -1.01 -0.83
CA ILE A 220 -7.83 -1.46 -2.12
C ILE A 220 -7.91 -0.30 -3.10
N ILE A 221 -6.78 0.06 -3.69
CA ILE A 221 -6.68 1.06 -4.75
C ILE A 221 -6.18 0.35 -6.01
N SER A 222 -6.87 0.55 -7.12
CA SER A 222 -6.49 0.01 -8.43
C SER A 222 -6.52 1.13 -9.46
N VAL A 223 -5.39 1.37 -10.12
CA VAL A 223 -5.25 2.40 -11.16
C VAL A 223 -4.50 1.80 -12.33
N GLY A 224 -5.16 1.65 -13.47
CA GLY A 224 -4.55 1.02 -14.63
C GLY A 224 -5.56 0.67 -15.71
N ASP A 225 -5.07 -0.06 -16.70
CA ASP A 225 -5.83 -0.51 -17.85
C ASP A 225 -6.01 -2.02 -17.82
N THR A 226 -7.14 -2.48 -18.35
CA THR A 226 -7.40 -3.90 -18.57
C THR A 226 -7.24 -4.20 -20.06
N ILE A 227 -6.26 -5.03 -20.38
CA ILE A 227 -5.97 -5.45 -21.76
C ILE A 227 -6.71 -6.76 -22.03
N ASN A 228 -7.60 -6.73 -23.02
CA ASN A 228 -8.34 -7.91 -23.46
C ASN A 228 -7.58 -8.63 -24.59
N TYR A 229 -7.57 -9.96 -24.56
CA TYR A 229 -7.03 -10.81 -25.62
C TYR A 229 -7.93 -12.04 -25.80
N VAL A 230 -7.91 -12.63 -26.97
CA VAL A 230 -8.66 -13.87 -27.27
C VAL A 230 -7.66 -14.99 -27.53
N LEU A 231 -7.96 -16.20 -27.07
CA LEU A 231 -7.25 -17.40 -27.48
C LEU A 231 -8.22 -18.25 -28.28
N LYS A 232 -7.75 -18.73 -29.44
CA LYS A 232 -8.53 -19.67 -30.26
C LYS A 232 -8.57 -21.00 -29.54
N SER A 233 -9.76 -21.45 -29.18
CA SER A 233 -10.00 -22.80 -28.70
C SER A 233 -10.61 -23.62 -29.84
N THR A 234 -9.88 -24.62 -30.31
CA THR A 234 -10.39 -25.55 -31.31
C THR A 234 -10.99 -26.74 -30.58
N THR A 235 -12.31 -26.88 -30.62
CA THR A 235 -12.97 -28.12 -30.22
C THR A 235 -13.11 -29.00 -31.45
N THR A 236 -12.28 -30.05 -31.55
CA THR A 236 -12.40 -31.04 -32.61
C THR A 236 -13.70 -31.83 -32.40
N GLY A 237 -14.66 -31.68 -33.31
CA GLY A 237 -15.89 -32.47 -33.31
C GLY A 237 -15.61 -33.88 -33.83
N ASP A 238 -15.96 -34.91 -33.07
CA ASP A 238 -15.82 -36.29 -33.52
C ASP A 238 -16.87 -36.61 -34.59
N TYR A 239 -16.41 -37.08 -35.75
CA TYR A 239 -17.14 -37.59 -36.93
C TYR A 239 -18.46 -36.87 -37.35
N GLN A 240 -18.39 -36.17 -38.51
CA GLN A 240 -19.51 -35.61 -39.32
C GLN A 240 -20.19 -34.30 -38.86
N GLY A 241 -19.48 -33.39 -38.20
CA GLY A 241 -19.92 -31.99 -38.04
C GLY A 241 -18.71 -31.09 -37.91
N GLY A 242 -18.63 -30.05 -38.75
CA GLY A 242 -17.43 -29.22 -38.91
C GLY A 242 -16.88 -28.61 -37.61
N ASP A 243 -15.58 -28.30 -37.62
CA ASP A 243 -14.88 -27.67 -36.50
C ASP A 243 -15.63 -26.43 -36.02
N THR A 244 -16.05 -26.45 -34.75
CA THR A 244 -16.60 -25.25 -34.10
C THR A 244 -15.43 -24.54 -33.43
N GLN A 245 -14.95 -23.44 -34.03
CA GLN A 245 -14.03 -22.53 -33.35
C GLN A 245 -14.79 -21.71 -32.32
N SER A 246 -14.35 -21.76 -31.07
CA SER A 246 -14.79 -20.85 -30.02
C SER A 246 -13.63 -19.93 -29.64
N ASP A 247 -13.90 -18.62 -29.62
CA ASP A 247 -12.95 -17.63 -29.12
C ASP A 247 -13.15 -17.47 -27.61
N ASP A 248 -12.18 -17.91 -26.80
CA ASP A 248 -12.19 -17.65 -25.38
C ASP A 248 -11.56 -16.27 -25.10
N GLN A 249 -12.32 -15.38 -24.47
CA GLN A 249 -11.87 -14.03 -24.14
C GLN A 249 -11.25 -13.98 -22.75
N TYR A 250 -10.03 -13.45 -22.69
CA TYR A 250 -9.26 -13.24 -21.47
C TYR A 250 -8.95 -11.76 -21.28
N SER A 251 -8.60 -11.39 -20.06
CA SER A 251 -8.18 -10.04 -19.72
C SER A 251 -7.04 -10.04 -18.70
N ILE A 252 -6.15 -9.07 -18.82
CA ILE A 252 -5.04 -8.85 -17.89
C ILE A 252 -4.99 -7.38 -17.47
N PHE A 253 -4.85 -7.15 -16.16
CA PHE A 253 -4.72 -5.82 -15.59
C PHE A 253 -3.25 -5.36 -15.61
N VAL A 254 -3.01 -4.16 -16.12
CA VAL A 254 -1.73 -3.49 -16.15
C VAL A 254 -1.88 -2.14 -15.46
N GLY A 255 -1.11 -1.91 -14.41
CA GLY A 255 -1.20 -0.71 -13.60
C GLY A 255 -0.78 -0.97 -12.15
N ILE A 256 -1.27 -0.12 -11.26
CA ILE A 256 -0.96 -0.13 -9.83
C ILE A 256 -2.12 -0.78 -9.09
N LEU A 257 -1.81 -1.77 -8.27
CA LEU A 257 -2.70 -2.34 -7.29
C LEU A 257 -2.06 -2.17 -5.91
N LEU A 258 -2.81 -1.58 -4.98
CA LEU A 258 -2.33 -1.28 -3.64
C LEU A 258 -3.37 -1.77 -2.63
N ASN A 259 -2.96 -2.74 -1.81
CA ASN A 259 -3.77 -3.24 -0.72
C ASN A 259 -3.12 -2.83 0.61
N ILE A 260 -3.85 -2.08 1.43
CA ILE A 260 -3.36 -1.56 2.71
C ILE A 260 -4.37 -1.90 3.80
N LEU A 261 -3.86 -2.41 4.92
CA LEU A 261 -4.63 -2.62 6.15
C LEU A 261 -3.94 -1.84 7.28
N PRO A 262 -4.56 -0.77 7.80
CA PRO A 262 -4.04 -0.05 8.95
C PRO A 262 -4.65 -0.57 10.26
N GLU A 263 -3.84 -0.57 11.30
CA GLU A 263 -4.25 -0.76 12.69
C GLU A 263 -3.68 0.38 13.53
N ILE A 264 -4.55 1.08 14.25
CA ILE A 264 -4.17 2.22 15.08
C ILE A 264 -4.10 1.78 16.55
N SER A 265 -2.90 1.90 17.12
CA SER A 265 -2.59 1.60 18.51
C SER A 265 -3.07 2.70 19.46
N ASP A 266 -3.12 2.40 20.76
CA ASP A 266 -3.60 3.30 21.81
C ASP A 266 -2.65 4.50 22.02
N ASP A 267 -1.38 4.36 21.63
CA ASP A 267 -0.36 5.41 21.64
C ASP A 267 -0.31 6.23 20.33
N ASN A 268 -1.37 6.16 19.52
CA ASN A 268 -1.48 6.84 18.22
C ASN A 268 -0.44 6.42 17.17
N ARG A 269 0.23 5.28 17.37
CA ARG A 269 1.03 4.68 16.30
C ARG A 269 0.17 3.87 15.36
N ILE A 270 0.52 3.88 14.08
CA ILE A 270 -0.19 3.16 13.04
C ILE A 270 0.68 1.99 12.58
N MET A 271 0.19 0.77 12.75
CA MET A 271 0.74 -0.40 12.08
C MET A 271 0.10 -0.51 10.70
N LEU A 272 0.92 -0.58 9.66
CA LEU A 272 0.49 -0.67 8.28
C LEU A 272 0.96 -2.00 7.70
N ARG A 273 0.01 -2.84 7.29
CA ARG A 273 0.27 -3.94 6.36
C ARG A 273 0.01 -3.45 4.95
N ILE A 274 1.03 -3.44 4.11
CA ILE A 274 0.98 -2.85 2.77
C ILE A 274 1.57 -3.78 1.72
N ASN A 275 0.81 -3.97 0.65
CA ASN A 275 1.15 -4.86 -0.45
C ASN A 275 0.99 -4.11 -1.78
N PRO A 276 1.97 -3.29 -2.19
CA PRO A 276 1.92 -2.63 -3.48
C PRO A 276 2.35 -3.59 -4.60
N SER A 277 1.70 -3.46 -5.74
CA SER A 277 2.00 -4.18 -6.97
C SER A 277 1.91 -3.22 -8.15
N LEU A 278 3.02 -3.00 -8.84
CA LEU A 278 3.08 -2.28 -10.11
C LEU A 278 3.24 -3.30 -11.24
N SER A 279 2.36 -3.25 -12.22
CA SER A 279 2.39 -4.04 -13.45
C SER A 279 2.50 -3.08 -14.64
N SER A 280 3.42 -3.36 -15.57
CA SER A 280 3.55 -2.63 -16.83
C SER A 280 3.67 -3.62 -17.99
N LEU A 281 3.39 -3.18 -19.21
CA LEU A 281 3.75 -3.94 -20.40
C LEU A 281 5.27 -4.02 -20.54
N LYS A 282 5.78 -5.16 -20.99
CA LYS A 282 7.20 -5.37 -21.27
C LYS A 282 7.61 -4.73 -22.60
N TYR A 283 6.72 -4.76 -23.58
CA TYR A 283 6.93 -4.27 -24.93
C TYR A 283 5.95 -3.14 -25.23
N ALA A 284 6.42 -2.07 -25.89
CA ALA A 284 5.58 -0.91 -26.20
C ALA A 284 4.56 -1.23 -27.30
N GLU A 285 4.89 -2.20 -28.16
CA GLU A 285 4.04 -2.77 -29.21
C GLU A 285 2.78 -3.40 -28.61
N ASP A 286 2.84 -3.87 -27.36
CA ASP A 286 1.68 -4.41 -26.66
C ASP A 286 0.65 -3.33 -26.27
N ASN A 287 1.03 -2.05 -26.30
CA ASN A 287 0.16 -0.92 -25.99
C ASN A 287 -0.55 -0.35 -27.23
N VAL A 288 -0.29 -0.90 -28.42
CA VAL A 288 -0.90 -0.40 -29.66
C VAL A 288 -2.29 -1.00 -29.83
N ARG A 289 -3.30 -0.15 -29.92
CA ARG A 289 -4.67 -0.56 -30.26
C ARG A 289 -4.71 -0.99 -31.72
N THR A 290 -4.65 -2.28 -31.97
CA THR A 290 -4.80 -2.86 -33.29
C THR A 290 -6.28 -2.88 -33.69
N ASN A 291 -6.60 -2.66 -34.98
CA ASN A 291 -7.96 -2.88 -35.51
C ASN A 291 -8.34 -4.37 -35.51
N ASN A 292 -7.36 -5.26 -35.32
CA ASN A 292 -7.53 -6.71 -35.21
C ASN A 292 -7.58 -7.11 -33.73
N ARG A 293 -8.31 -8.20 -33.43
CA ARG A 293 -8.33 -8.81 -32.08
C ARG A 293 -6.92 -9.31 -31.73
N ARG A 294 -6.49 -9.09 -30.49
CA ARG A 294 -5.20 -9.58 -29.98
C ARG A 294 -5.33 -11.08 -29.70
N GLU A 295 -4.57 -11.91 -30.41
CA GLU A 295 -4.61 -13.38 -30.31
C GLU A 295 -3.51 -13.97 -29.38
N ILE A 296 -2.73 -13.11 -28.72
CA ILE A 296 -1.64 -13.49 -27.81
C ILE A 296 -1.69 -12.67 -26.53
N ALA A 297 -1.42 -13.31 -25.39
CA ALA A 297 -1.31 -12.60 -24.12
C ALA A 297 -0.12 -11.61 -24.16
N PRO A 298 -0.29 -10.37 -23.66
CA PRO A 298 0.81 -9.42 -23.62
C PRO A 298 1.83 -9.81 -22.56
N ASP A 299 3.12 -9.57 -22.83
CA ASP A 299 4.17 -9.76 -21.84
C ASP A 299 4.11 -8.62 -20.82
N THR A 300 4.13 -8.95 -19.52
CA THR A 300 4.09 -7.96 -18.43
C THR A 300 5.32 -8.02 -17.53
N LEU A 301 5.72 -6.87 -17.01
CA LEU A 301 6.71 -6.71 -15.95
C LEU A 301 5.99 -6.36 -14.66
N GLN A 302 6.28 -7.10 -13.59
CA GLN A 302 5.63 -6.91 -12.29
C GLN A 302 6.66 -6.63 -11.20
N LYS A 303 6.42 -5.58 -10.41
CA LYS A 303 7.20 -5.19 -9.22
C LYS A 303 6.26 -5.24 -8.01
N LYS A 304 6.54 -6.12 -7.05
CA LYS A 304 5.68 -6.38 -5.89
C LYS A 304 6.48 -6.33 -4.59
N LEU A 305 5.88 -5.77 -3.56
CA LEU A 305 6.41 -5.75 -2.19
C LEU A 305 5.32 -6.23 -1.23
N SER A 306 5.71 -6.78 -0.09
CA SER A 306 4.82 -7.05 1.04
C SER A 306 5.57 -6.69 2.31
N SER A 307 5.02 -5.80 3.12
CA SER A 307 5.65 -5.35 4.35
C SER A 307 4.63 -5.04 5.43
N VAL A 308 5.07 -5.16 6.69
CA VAL A 308 4.34 -4.70 7.88
C VAL A 308 5.26 -3.76 8.64
N VAL A 309 4.84 -2.52 8.82
CA VAL A 309 5.65 -1.47 9.43
C VAL A 309 4.86 -0.71 10.49
N TRP A 310 5.57 -0.20 11.49
CA TRP A 310 5.04 0.79 12.43
C TRP A 310 5.46 2.18 11.98
N VAL A 311 4.53 3.12 12.01
CA VAL A 311 4.74 4.51 11.64
C VAL A 311 3.96 5.38 12.61
N ASP A 312 4.57 6.49 13.03
CA ASP A 312 3.90 7.48 13.87
C ASP A 312 2.97 8.35 13.03
N ASP A 313 2.01 9.01 13.67
CA ASP A 313 1.05 9.89 12.98
C ASP A 313 1.76 11.07 12.30
N GLY A 314 1.60 11.19 10.98
CA GLY A 314 2.23 12.22 10.16
C GLY A 314 3.67 11.95 9.75
N ASP A 315 4.29 10.89 10.27
CA ASP A 315 5.65 10.52 9.91
C ASP A 315 5.68 9.73 8.61
N THR A 316 6.77 9.87 7.86
CA THR A 316 6.96 9.19 6.58
C THR A 316 7.92 8.03 6.73
N VAL A 317 7.52 6.86 6.22
CA VAL A 317 8.37 5.66 6.15
C VAL A 317 8.65 5.29 4.70
N ILE A 318 9.87 4.83 4.44
CA ILE A 318 10.28 4.22 3.17
C ILE A 318 10.19 2.71 3.34
N LEU A 319 9.28 2.07 2.61
CA LEU A 319 9.01 0.63 2.74
C LEU A 319 10.10 -0.23 2.10
N GLY A 320 10.79 0.31 1.10
CA GLY A 320 11.87 -0.36 0.38
C GLY A 320 12.08 0.16 -1.05
N GLY A 321 13.17 -0.30 -1.66
CA GLY A 321 13.55 -0.03 -3.05
C GLY A 321 13.64 -1.34 -3.86
N LEU A 322 12.99 -1.41 -5.02
CA LEU A 322 13.09 -2.53 -5.97
C LEU A 322 13.92 -2.11 -7.17
N ILE A 323 15.13 -2.63 -7.25
CA ILE A 323 16.07 -2.36 -8.34
C ILE A 323 15.78 -3.32 -9.51
N GLY A 324 15.67 -2.77 -10.71
CA GLY A 324 15.57 -3.52 -11.96
C GLY A 324 16.54 -2.95 -12.99
N ALA A 325 17.33 -3.83 -13.61
CA ALA A 325 18.24 -3.47 -14.68
C ALA A 325 17.72 -3.99 -16.02
N THR A 326 17.75 -3.15 -17.06
CA THR A 326 17.42 -3.53 -18.44
C THR A 326 18.66 -3.32 -19.28
N LYS A 327 19.13 -4.40 -19.92
CA LYS A 327 20.21 -4.33 -20.90
C LYS A 327 19.59 -4.29 -22.30
N SER A 328 19.81 -3.21 -23.03
CA SER A 328 19.48 -3.09 -24.45
C SER A 328 20.75 -2.96 -25.28
N LYS A 329 20.66 -3.32 -26.56
CA LYS A 329 21.74 -3.11 -27.54
C LYS A 329 21.28 -2.07 -28.53
N ASP A 330 22.00 -0.96 -28.60
CA ASP A 330 21.77 0.06 -29.60
C ASP A 330 22.71 -0.18 -30.78
N ASN A 331 22.15 -0.48 -31.95
CA ASN A 331 22.89 -0.81 -33.15
C ASN A 331 22.73 0.32 -34.16
N THR A 332 23.70 1.22 -34.22
CA THR A 332 23.75 2.27 -35.24
C THR A 332 24.49 1.76 -36.47
N ARG A 333 23.91 1.91 -37.65
CA ARG A 333 24.56 1.55 -38.92
C ARG A 333 24.36 2.64 -39.96
N VAL A 334 25.37 2.88 -40.79
CA VAL A 334 25.22 3.74 -41.97
C VAL A 334 24.62 2.90 -43.11
N PRO A 335 23.44 3.26 -43.66
CA PRO A 335 22.83 2.53 -44.78
C PRO A 335 23.80 2.40 -45.97
N VAL A 336 23.71 1.30 -46.74
CA VAL A 336 24.59 0.96 -47.88
C VAL A 336 26.04 0.61 -47.50
N LEU A 337 26.74 1.47 -46.75
CA LEU A 337 28.14 1.25 -46.38
C LEU A 337 28.34 0.11 -45.38
N ALA A 338 27.36 -0.12 -44.49
CA ALA A 338 27.39 -1.21 -43.51
C ALA A 338 27.18 -2.61 -44.14
N GLU A 339 26.75 -2.69 -45.39
CA GLU A 339 26.45 -3.96 -46.09
C GLU A 339 27.61 -4.46 -46.96
N ILE A 340 28.67 -3.64 -47.14
CA ILE A 340 29.83 -4.01 -47.97
C ILE A 340 30.64 -5.13 -47.27
N PRO A 341 30.90 -6.27 -47.94
CA PRO A 341 31.79 -7.32 -47.42
C PRO A 341 33.19 -6.76 -47.13
N LEU A 342 33.89 -7.31 -46.13
CA LEU A 342 35.20 -6.86 -45.61
C LEU A 342 35.26 -5.51 -44.87
N ILE A 343 34.57 -4.45 -45.32
CA ILE A 343 34.69 -3.11 -44.71
C ILE A 343 33.45 -2.63 -43.96
N GLY A 344 32.30 -3.29 -44.10
CA GLY A 344 31.03 -2.86 -43.50
C GLY A 344 31.02 -2.80 -41.96
N ASN A 345 31.96 -3.47 -41.28
CA ASN A 345 32.10 -3.41 -39.83
C ASN A 345 32.69 -2.07 -39.33
N LEU A 346 33.39 -1.31 -40.19
CA LEU A 346 33.88 0.05 -39.86
C LEU A 346 32.75 1.10 -39.86
N PHE A 347 31.59 0.74 -40.41
CA PHE A 347 30.41 1.61 -40.54
C PHE A 347 29.22 1.12 -39.69
N LYS A 348 29.49 0.22 -38.73
CA LYS A 348 28.56 -0.25 -37.70
C LYS A 348 29.09 0.14 -36.34
N SER A 349 28.21 0.59 -35.45
CA SER A 349 28.49 0.81 -34.04
C SER A 349 27.45 0.07 -33.22
N THR A 350 27.90 -0.78 -32.30
CA THR A 350 27.03 -1.46 -31.32
C THR A 350 27.40 -0.92 -29.95
N ALA A 351 26.44 -0.27 -29.30
CA ALA A 351 26.56 0.16 -27.92
C ALA A 351 25.68 -0.73 -27.03
N ASP A 352 26.28 -1.37 -26.04
CA ASP A 352 25.51 -1.98 -24.96
C ASP A 352 25.03 -0.86 -24.02
N VAL A 353 23.72 -0.67 -23.92
CA VAL A 353 23.09 0.30 -23.01
C VAL A 353 22.52 -0.45 -21.82
N LEU A 354 23.05 -0.17 -20.63
CA LEU A 354 22.50 -0.68 -19.37
C LEU A 354 21.71 0.43 -18.69
N ARG A 355 20.41 0.23 -18.51
CA ARG A 355 19.55 1.11 -17.70
C ARG A 355 19.25 0.45 -16.38
N THR A 356 19.57 1.11 -15.28
CA THR A 356 19.19 0.65 -13.94
C THR A 356 18.10 1.57 -13.41
N SER A 357 16.99 1.00 -12.95
CA SER A 357 15.88 1.73 -12.35
C SER A 357 15.61 1.19 -10.95
N GLU A 358 15.35 2.07 -9.99
CA GLU A 358 14.93 1.70 -8.64
C GLU A 358 13.53 2.24 -8.38
N LEU A 359 12.61 1.38 -7.92
CA LEU A 359 11.25 1.76 -7.55
C LEU A 359 11.13 1.83 -6.03
N ILE A 360 10.72 2.97 -5.52
CA ILE A 360 10.71 3.30 -4.10
C ILE A 360 9.27 3.50 -3.67
N PHE A 361 8.89 2.86 -2.58
CA PHE A 361 7.57 3.01 -1.97
C PHE A 361 7.68 3.81 -0.68
N VAL A 362 7.00 4.94 -0.62
CA VAL A 362 6.99 5.87 0.51
C VAL A 362 5.56 6.00 1.02
N VAL A 363 5.36 5.97 2.33
CA VAL A 363 4.03 6.04 2.95
C VAL A 363 4.03 7.02 4.11
N THR A 364 2.99 7.85 4.15
CA THR A 364 2.71 8.79 5.25
C THR A 364 1.26 8.59 5.70
N PRO A 365 1.02 7.97 6.87
CA PRO A 365 -0.30 7.90 7.47
C PRO A 365 -0.62 9.18 8.27
N HIS A 366 -1.88 9.57 8.28
CA HIS A 366 -2.43 10.64 9.12
C HIS A 366 -3.71 10.19 9.80
N ILE A 367 -3.77 10.22 11.13
CA ILE A 367 -4.98 9.91 11.89
C ILE A 367 -5.96 11.08 11.73
N ILE A 368 -7.18 10.75 11.33
CA ILE A 368 -8.26 11.73 11.24
C ILE A 368 -9.01 11.75 12.57
N ASP A 369 -8.90 12.88 13.28
CA ASP A 369 -9.63 13.09 14.51
C ASP A 369 -11.13 13.30 14.24
N ASN A 370 -11.96 12.48 14.87
CA ASN A 370 -13.41 12.50 14.76
C ASN A 370 -14.05 13.64 15.59
N THR A 371 -13.33 14.74 15.82
CA THR A 371 -13.73 15.87 16.70
C THR A 371 -14.71 16.83 16.04
N GLY A 372 -15.24 16.50 14.86
CA GLY A 372 -16.20 17.34 14.14
C GLY A 372 -15.56 18.54 13.43
N ALA A 373 -14.23 18.63 13.40
CA ALA A 373 -13.55 19.45 12.41
C ALA A 373 -13.93 18.91 11.02
N PRO A 374 -14.31 19.76 10.06
CA PRO A 374 -14.62 19.29 8.71
C PRO A 374 -13.42 18.47 8.20
N LEU A 375 -13.69 17.24 7.76
CA LEU A 375 -12.76 16.45 6.96
C LEU A 375 -12.23 17.40 5.88
N ALA A 376 -10.91 17.66 5.88
CA ALA A 376 -10.19 18.55 4.98
C ALA A 376 -11.05 18.98 3.77
N THR A 377 -11.60 20.19 3.87
CA THR A 377 -12.69 20.67 3.02
C THR A 377 -12.23 20.96 1.58
N SER A 378 -10.94 20.80 1.32
CA SER A 378 -10.33 20.99 0.01
C SER A 378 -9.31 19.90 -0.32
N LEU A 379 -9.18 19.58 -1.61
CA LEU A 379 -8.14 18.69 -2.13
C LEU A 379 -6.72 19.17 -1.72
N LYS A 380 -6.52 20.49 -1.58
CA LYS A 380 -5.26 21.05 -1.11
C LYS A 380 -4.94 20.66 0.34
N GLU A 381 -5.94 20.63 1.21
CA GLU A 381 -5.82 20.20 2.62
C GLU A 381 -5.64 18.68 2.76
N LEU A 382 -6.10 17.91 1.76
CA LEU A 382 -5.75 16.49 1.59
C LEU A 382 -4.34 16.29 0.98
N GLY A 383 -3.57 17.37 0.83
CA GLY A 383 -2.21 17.36 0.29
C GLY A 383 -2.13 17.10 -1.21
N TYR A 384 -3.21 17.25 -1.97
CA TYR A 384 -3.11 17.28 -3.44
C TYR A 384 -2.51 18.63 -3.84
N SER A 385 -1.20 18.65 -4.11
CA SER A 385 -0.54 19.86 -4.59
C SER A 385 -0.93 20.10 -6.06
N LYS A 386 -1.15 21.37 -6.40
CA LYS A 386 -1.49 21.80 -7.78
C LYS A 386 -0.35 21.51 -8.78
N SER A 387 0.88 21.31 -8.27
CA SER A 387 2.11 21.21 -9.05
C SER A 387 2.23 19.97 -9.94
N ILE A 388 1.46 18.90 -9.68
CA ILE A 388 1.51 17.68 -10.51
C ILE A 388 0.96 17.93 -11.93
N TYR A 389 0.25 19.05 -12.15
CA TYR A 389 -0.35 19.41 -13.42
C TYR A 389 0.37 20.54 -14.18
N GLU A 390 1.51 21.04 -13.70
CA GLU A 390 2.20 22.21 -14.30
C GLU A 390 3.43 21.84 -15.17
N ASN A 391 3.71 20.54 -15.35
CA ASN A 391 4.73 20.08 -16.30
C ASN A 391 4.07 19.40 -17.52
N GLU A 392 3.34 20.18 -18.33
CA GLU A 392 3.15 19.93 -19.77
C GLU A 392 3.43 21.20 -20.56
#